data_AF-A0A7Y7TW56-F1
#
_entry.id   AF-A0A7Y7TW56-F1
#
_cell.length_a   1.000
_cell.length_b   1.000
_cell.length_c   1.000
_cell.angle_alpha   90.00
_cell.angle_beta   90.00
_cell.angle_gamma   90.00
#
_symmetry.space_group_name_H-M   'P 1'
#
loop_
_entity.id
_entity.type
_entity.pdbx_description
1 polymer ?
#
loop_
_entity_poly.entity_id
_entity_poly.type
_entity_poly.pdbx_seq_one_letter_code
_entity_poly.pdbx_strand_id
1 'polypeptide(L)'
;MNQTITLSFIASSSDLGKDLAEKLNEFLPLFFKKKNFKLNLQPFIFNGNQYDMMKAMLECDVVIFDASVEWNEISGYDSNYEAATTNPTTDDRILVVSRTKLPINFVPMHCNIPILGEEEKIEVNGVRQSKYHYTNDEIVKWVEKELTIMIADERIPKKPEMKLDVPPFDQLSTIGNKLTTQIEKNSLDSLEYMKMKNKGKRGAFISYRTRYFKEKLGGTDVMDLVQIIREKHDNPDYPVLIYGDGDISHEFLTEQRSWEIVGFMDRRIREVEEVWIFKSYVKNGVDPSTVSNYFDSWWTQGEILALMYIKAGSPHDLPKKIFLFDPYTRQIEEKSADFIPNLSDELHQEIARYYANADALESGNENMGYMRMLRSVGGILRRLAFYQMKRMQHKIFSDDSEIGKVLKENTYKNFIQSINSHVYDVSFTESRIVSCPNCRRKGVSIEDFKNEDFVKDFIKTNSEVPIEILDINARGFYSITGEKLEKIITNGKWSCPRCNKTFSVVYRENNNQYRWWPLRVGQRTGPDGVIIEKIPVYEIL
;
A
#
# COMPACT_ATOMS: atom_id res chain seq x y z
N MET A 1 -33.09 23.90 17.99
CA MET A 1 -31.72 24.19 18.49
C MET A 1 -30.75 23.87 17.37
N ASN A 2 -29.81 24.75 17.05
CA ASN A 2 -28.79 24.43 16.05
C ASN A 2 -27.92 23.30 16.60
N GLN A 3 -27.78 22.20 15.86
CA GLN A 3 -26.88 21.10 16.23
C GLN A 3 -25.43 21.61 16.30
N THR A 4 -24.66 21.10 17.26
CA THR A 4 -23.25 21.47 17.43
C THR A 4 -22.36 20.43 16.77
N ILE A 5 -21.45 20.88 15.91
CA ILE A 5 -20.40 20.09 15.27
C ILE A 5 -19.12 20.32 16.04
N THR A 6 -18.44 19.25 16.44
CA THR A 6 -17.12 19.28 17.06
C THR A 6 -16.08 18.86 16.05
N LEU A 7 -15.03 19.66 15.87
CA LEU A 7 -13.96 19.38 14.90
C LEU A 7 -12.60 19.50 15.57
N SER A 8 -11.70 18.56 15.28
CA SER A 8 -10.28 18.64 15.65
C SER A 8 -9.41 18.77 14.40
N PHE A 9 -8.29 19.49 14.54
CA PHE A 9 -7.27 19.59 13.49
C PHE A 9 -5.90 19.24 14.06
N ILE A 10 -5.29 18.18 13.50
CA ILE A 10 -3.90 17.80 13.76
C ILE A 10 -3.06 18.44 12.66
N ALA A 11 -2.39 19.53 13.00
CA ALA A 11 -1.76 20.47 12.08
C ALA A 11 -0.25 20.24 11.99
N SER A 12 0.33 20.41 10.81
CA SER A 12 1.80 20.39 10.64
C SER A 12 2.44 21.58 11.35
N SER A 13 3.59 21.35 11.99
CA SER A 13 4.36 22.39 12.70
C SER A 13 5.15 23.32 11.78
N SER A 14 5.22 22.98 10.49
CA SER A 14 5.87 23.76 9.45
C SER A 14 5.18 25.10 9.22
N ASP A 15 5.88 26.04 8.59
CA ASP A 15 5.31 27.37 8.31
C ASP A 15 4.09 27.28 7.39
N LEU A 16 4.12 26.38 6.40
CA LEU A 16 2.96 26.11 5.55
C LEU A 16 1.82 25.42 6.31
N GLY A 17 2.13 24.56 7.28
CA GLY A 17 1.15 23.93 8.17
C GLY A 17 0.44 24.94 9.07
N LYS A 18 1.20 25.89 9.63
CA LYS A 18 0.65 26.99 10.44
C LYS A 18 -0.23 27.92 9.62
N ASP A 19 0.18 28.29 8.40
CA ASP A 19 -0.66 29.07 7.47
C ASP A 19 -1.98 28.34 7.14
N LEU A 20 -1.94 27.02 6.91
CA LEU A 20 -3.16 26.24 6.69
C LEU A 20 -4.08 26.28 7.92
N ALA A 21 -3.50 26.16 9.12
CA ALA A 21 -4.24 26.20 10.37
C ALA A 21 -4.97 27.54 10.54
N GLU A 22 -4.28 28.66 10.28
CA GLU A 22 -4.89 30.00 10.33
C GLU A 22 -6.04 30.14 9.33
N LYS A 23 -5.83 29.73 8.08
CA LYS A 23 -6.87 29.77 7.04
C LYS A 23 -8.10 28.92 7.42
N LEU A 24 -7.90 27.73 7.97
CA LEU A 24 -9.00 26.88 8.44
C LEU A 24 -9.71 27.47 9.66
N ASN A 25 -8.98 28.12 10.58
CA ASN A 25 -9.55 28.81 11.74
C ASN A 25 -10.52 29.93 11.32
N GLU A 26 -10.20 30.65 10.26
CA GLU A 26 -11.06 31.70 9.71
C GLU A 26 -12.25 31.13 8.92
N PHE A 27 -11.99 30.11 8.10
CA PHE A 27 -12.97 29.52 7.19
C PHE A 27 -14.07 28.71 7.90
N LEU A 28 -13.69 27.78 8.79
CA LEU A 28 -14.61 26.78 9.34
C LEU A 28 -15.80 27.38 10.12
N PRO A 29 -15.61 28.39 11.01
CA PRO A 29 -16.72 28.99 11.74
C PRO A 29 -17.75 29.64 10.80
N LEU A 30 -17.29 30.30 9.74
CA LEU A 30 -18.15 30.93 8.74
C LEU A 30 -18.92 29.89 7.92
N PHE A 31 -18.23 28.83 7.49
CA PHE A 31 -18.83 27.71 6.76
C PHE A 31 -19.96 27.05 7.54
N PHE A 32 -19.70 26.61 8.78
CA PHE A 32 -20.72 25.90 9.57
C PHE A 32 -21.88 26.81 9.98
N LYS A 33 -21.62 28.10 10.26
CA LYS A 33 -22.68 29.08 10.50
C LYS A 33 -23.61 29.21 9.29
N LYS A 34 -23.07 29.26 8.07
CA LYS A 34 -23.84 29.30 6.82
C LYS A 34 -24.68 28.03 6.61
N LYS A 35 -24.22 26.89 7.12
CA LYS A 35 -24.93 25.60 7.09
C LYS A 35 -25.87 25.39 8.28
N ASN A 36 -26.14 26.42 9.09
CA ASN A 36 -26.98 26.35 10.30
C ASN A 36 -26.48 25.42 11.42
N PHE A 37 -25.18 25.16 11.48
CA PHE A 37 -24.54 24.45 12.59
C PHE A 37 -23.78 25.41 13.51
N LYS A 38 -23.69 25.06 14.80
CA LYS A 38 -22.73 25.68 15.72
C LYS A 38 -21.43 24.88 15.65
N LEU A 39 -20.29 25.54 15.43
CA LEU A 39 -18.99 24.88 15.48
C LEU A 39 -18.39 24.95 16.88
N ASN A 40 -17.89 23.82 17.37
CA ASN A 40 -17.00 23.67 18.50
C ASN A 40 -15.64 23.20 17.95
N LEU A 41 -14.80 24.17 17.56
CA LEU A 41 -13.45 23.90 17.06
C LEU A 41 -12.52 23.66 18.25
N GLN A 42 -11.94 22.47 18.33
CA GLN A 42 -10.93 22.18 19.32
C GLN A 42 -9.65 22.97 19.03
N PRO A 43 -8.82 23.28 20.05
CA PRO A 43 -7.50 23.85 19.82
C PRO A 43 -6.69 23.00 18.83
N PHE A 44 -5.95 23.66 17.95
CA PHE A 44 -5.11 22.96 16.99
C PHE A 44 -4.00 22.19 17.69
N ILE A 45 -3.79 20.95 17.24
CA ILE A 45 -2.82 20.03 17.80
C ILE A 45 -1.60 20.04 16.90
N PHE A 46 -0.54 20.71 17.33
CA PHE A 46 0.77 20.68 16.70
C PHE A 46 1.63 19.61 17.37
N ASN A 47 2.39 18.83 16.58
CA ASN A 47 3.19 17.70 17.07
C ASN A 47 2.34 16.66 17.84
N GLY A 48 1.16 16.33 17.30
CA GLY A 48 0.27 15.34 17.91
C GLY A 48 0.90 13.95 17.99
N ASN A 49 0.39 13.12 18.91
CA ASN A 49 0.75 11.72 19.06
C ASN A 49 -0.47 10.79 18.86
N GLN A 50 -0.28 9.47 18.93
CA GLN A 50 -1.36 8.50 18.71
C GLN A 50 -2.57 8.68 19.64
N TYR A 51 -2.34 9.15 20.88
CA TYR A 51 -3.43 9.43 21.83
C TYR A 51 -4.26 10.62 21.37
N ASP A 52 -3.64 11.67 20.84
CA ASP A 52 -4.35 12.85 20.32
C ASP A 52 -5.27 12.47 19.15
N MET A 53 -4.76 11.66 18.20
CA MET A 53 -5.57 11.13 17.09
C MET A 53 -6.73 10.27 17.60
N MET A 54 -6.45 9.30 18.47
CA MET A 54 -7.47 8.41 19.04
C MET A 54 -8.57 9.19 19.76
N LYS A 55 -8.19 10.17 20.59
CA LYS A 55 -9.12 11.05 21.30
C LYS A 55 -9.95 11.87 20.33
N ALA A 56 -9.32 12.54 19.37
CA ALA A 56 -9.99 13.36 18.38
C ALA A 56 -11.05 12.55 17.61
N MET A 57 -10.72 11.34 17.17
CA MET A 57 -11.65 10.50 16.42
C MET A 57 -12.87 10.05 17.22
N LEU A 58 -12.71 9.79 18.50
CA LEU A 58 -13.76 9.29 19.38
C LEU A 58 -14.66 10.40 19.92
N GLU A 59 -14.14 11.62 20.08
CA GLU A 59 -14.89 12.74 20.65
C GLU A 59 -15.47 13.69 19.60
N CYS A 60 -14.75 13.89 18.48
CA CYS A 60 -15.14 14.87 17.47
C CYS A 60 -16.06 14.26 16.41
N ASP A 61 -16.82 15.12 15.73
CA ASP A 61 -17.61 14.75 14.55
C ASP A 61 -16.73 14.58 13.32
N VAL A 62 -15.69 15.42 13.19
CA VAL A 62 -14.71 15.43 12.10
C VAL A 62 -13.31 15.60 12.66
N VAL A 63 -12.34 14.92 12.06
CA VAL A 63 -10.92 15.17 12.27
C VAL A 63 -10.31 15.59 10.93
N ILE A 64 -9.58 16.70 10.91
CA ILE A 64 -8.70 17.04 9.79
C ILE A 64 -7.28 16.62 10.21
N PHE A 65 -6.59 15.86 9.36
CA PHE A 65 -5.23 15.39 9.60
C PHE A 65 -4.31 15.87 8.49
N ASP A 66 -3.32 16.69 8.87
CA ASP A 66 -2.30 17.17 7.93
C ASP A 66 -1.16 16.16 7.78
N ALA A 67 -1.15 15.49 6.63
CA ALA A 67 -0.24 14.41 6.27
C ALA A 67 0.94 14.85 5.39
N SER A 68 1.23 16.14 5.35
CA SER A 68 2.37 16.65 4.56
C SER A 68 3.70 16.19 5.15
N VAL A 69 4.67 15.95 4.26
CA VAL A 69 6.06 15.62 4.61
C VAL A 69 6.94 16.73 4.07
N GLU A 70 7.37 17.63 4.96
CA GLU A 70 8.06 18.85 4.58
C GLU A 70 9.47 18.87 5.13
N TRP A 71 10.45 19.21 4.29
CA TRP A 71 11.83 19.30 4.73
C TRP A 71 12.12 20.67 5.34
N ASN A 72 12.74 20.68 6.51
CA ASN A 72 13.30 21.85 7.16
C ASN A 72 14.80 21.62 7.39
N GLU A 73 15.63 22.60 7.02
CA GLU A 73 17.10 22.51 7.18
C GLU A 73 17.56 22.37 8.64
N ILE A 74 16.76 22.84 9.60
CA ILE A 74 17.09 22.86 11.03
C ILE A 74 16.63 21.57 11.73
N SER A 75 15.40 21.12 11.46
CA SER A 75 14.76 20.00 12.18
C SER A 75 14.64 18.71 11.36
N GLY A 76 15.07 18.72 10.09
CA GLY A 76 14.85 17.62 9.16
C GLY A 76 13.41 17.58 8.65
N TYR A 77 12.87 16.38 8.42
CA TYR A 77 11.49 16.21 7.98
C TYR A 77 10.48 16.53 9.10
N ASP A 78 9.61 17.50 8.84
CA ASP A 78 8.43 17.82 9.65
C ASP A 78 7.20 17.08 9.07
N SER A 79 6.48 16.37 9.94
CA SER A 79 5.27 15.61 9.59
C SER A 79 4.49 15.18 10.82
N ASN A 80 3.19 14.90 10.67
CA ASN A 80 2.34 14.42 11.78
C ASN A 80 2.19 12.91 11.85
N TYR A 81 3.07 12.14 11.21
CA TYR A 81 2.96 10.67 11.20
C TYR A 81 3.19 10.01 12.58
N GLU A 82 3.69 10.76 13.57
CA GLU A 82 3.67 10.40 15.00
C GLU A 82 2.25 10.27 15.56
N ALA A 83 1.28 11.02 15.03
CA ALA A 83 -0.12 10.91 15.39
C ALA A 83 -0.86 9.85 14.57
N ALA A 84 -0.31 9.47 13.42
CA ALA A 84 -0.98 8.56 12.50
C ALA A 84 -1.14 7.16 13.12
N THR A 85 -2.34 6.62 12.95
CA THR A 85 -2.67 5.21 13.13
C THR A 85 -3.22 4.69 11.80
N THR A 86 -3.69 3.44 11.74
CA THR A 86 -4.40 2.92 10.56
C THR A 86 -5.78 3.54 10.36
N ASN A 87 -6.27 4.32 11.32
CA ASN A 87 -7.63 4.85 11.31
C ASN A 87 -8.00 5.75 10.12
N PRO A 88 -7.11 6.60 9.57
CA PRO A 88 -7.41 7.35 8.34
C PRO A 88 -7.81 6.45 7.15
N THR A 89 -7.46 5.16 7.19
CA THR A 89 -7.85 4.17 6.17
C THR A 89 -9.17 3.47 6.48
N THR A 90 -9.77 3.70 7.65
CA THR A 90 -10.98 2.99 8.11
C THR A 90 -12.12 3.89 8.63
N ASP A 91 -11.89 5.16 8.94
CA ASP A 91 -12.91 6.12 9.37
C ASP A 91 -13.10 7.23 8.31
N ASP A 92 -14.30 7.29 7.73
CA ASP A 92 -14.66 8.24 6.65
C ASP A 92 -14.79 9.68 7.16
N ARG A 93 -14.68 9.91 8.47
CA ARG A 93 -14.78 11.23 9.09
C ARG A 93 -13.42 11.85 9.41
N ILE A 94 -12.35 11.22 8.94
CA ILE A 94 -11.00 11.75 8.94
C ILE A 94 -10.70 12.29 7.54
N LEU A 95 -10.60 13.62 7.43
CA LEU A 95 -10.19 14.30 6.21
C LEU A 95 -8.67 14.45 6.21
N VAL A 96 -7.98 13.68 5.38
CA VAL A 96 -6.53 13.81 5.23
C VAL A 96 -6.21 14.91 4.22
N VAL A 97 -5.47 15.92 4.69
CA VAL A 97 -4.99 17.00 3.84
C VAL A 97 -3.48 16.90 3.68
N SER A 98 -2.97 17.20 2.50
CA SER A 98 -1.53 17.22 2.24
C SER A 98 -1.18 18.21 1.16
N ARG A 99 -0.02 18.84 1.33
CA ARG A 99 0.62 19.67 0.32
C ARG A 99 1.58 18.88 -0.54
N THR A 100 2.12 17.77 -0.02
CA THR A 100 3.10 16.91 -0.70
C THR A 100 2.52 15.53 -0.99
N LYS A 101 3.19 14.72 -1.81
CA LYS A 101 2.84 13.29 -1.97
C LYS A 101 2.76 12.58 -0.61
N LEU A 102 1.76 11.72 -0.45
CA LEU A 102 1.65 10.82 0.70
C LEU A 102 2.69 9.68 0.57
N PRO A 103 3.13 9.09 1.70
CA PRO A 103 3.83 7.83 1.71
C PRO A 103 3.04 6.75 0.97
N ILE A 104 3.74 5.88 0.24
CA ILE A 104 3.14 4.93 -0.70
C ILE A 104 2.17 3.93 -0.05
N ASN A 105 2.32 3.68 1.24
CA ASN A 105 1.52 2.75 2.04
C ASN A 105 0.50 3.46 2.94
N PHE A 106 0.30 4.78 2.77
CA PHE A 106 -0.69 5.56 3.51
C PHE A 106 -1.88 5.89 2.59
N VAL A 107 -2.97 5.14 2.74
CA VAL A 107 -4.12 5.16 1.82
C VAL A 107 -5.39 5.57 2.58
N PRO A 108 -5.61 6.88 2.80
CA PRO A 108 -6.77 7.36 3.53
C PRO A 108 -8.07 7.27 2.72
N MET A 109 -9.22 7.23 3.41
CA MET A 109 -10.54 7.24 2.76
C MET A 109 -10.86 8.57 2.05
N HIS A 110 -10.40 9.69 2.60
CA HIS A 110 -10.59 11.03 2.04
C HIS A 110 -9.25 11.76 1.96
N CYS A 111 -8.84 12.16 0.75
CA CYS A 111 -7.66 12.98 0.56
C CYS A 111 -7.81 14.03 -0.55
N ASN A 112 -7.19 15.19 -0.36
CA ASN A 112 -7.15 16.25 -1.38
C ASN A 112 -6.18 15.96 -2.51
N ILE A 113 -5.23 15.05 -2.30
CA ILE A 113 -4.26 14.63 -3.30
C ILE A 113 -4.60 13.21 -3.78
N PRO A 114 -4.29 12.87 -5.04
CA PRO A 114 -4.39 11.50 -5.53
C PRO A 114 -3.54 10.57 -4.65
N ILE A 115 -4.15 9.50 -4.17
CA ILE A 115 -3.39 8.37 -3.60
C ILE A 115 -2.69 7.62 -4.74
N LEU A 116 -1.67 6.84 -4.38
CA LEU A 116 -0.86 6.11 -5.35
C LEU A 116 -1.75 5.25 -6.27
N GLY A 117 -1.56 5.42 -7.58
CA GLY A 117 -2.35 4.75 -8.61
C GLY A 117 -3.59 5.49 -9.09
N GLU A 118 -3.96 6.61 -8.48
CA GLU A 118 -5.04 7.46 -8.98
C GLU A 118 -4.52 8.47 -9.98
N GLU A 119 -5.30 8.69 -11.05
CA GLU A 119 -4.99 9.72 -12.02
C GLU A 119 -5.06 11.11 -11.38
N GLU A 120 -3.99 11.86 -11.57
CA GLU A 120 -3.98 13.27 -11.26
C GLU A 120 -4.68 14.06 -12.37
N LYS A 121 -5.74 14.80 -12.02
CA LYS A 121 -6.62 15.49 -12.99
C LYS A 121 -6.02 16.81 -13.52
N ILE A 122 -4.73 16.87 -13.82
CA ILE A 122 -4.08 18.11 -14.27
C ILE A 122 -3.47 17.94 -15.65
N GLU A 123 -3.94 18.79 -16.57
CA GLU A 123 -3.43 18.91 -17.93
C GLU A 123 -2.78 20.29 -18.06
N VAL A 124 -1.46 20.33 -18.29
CA VAL A 124 -0.72 21.57 -18.55
C VAL A 124 -0.21 21.51 -19.98
N ASN A 125 -0.66 22.42 -20.84
CA ASN A 125 -0.26 22.50 -22.25
C ASN A 125 -0.48 21.20 -23.05
N GLY A 126 -1.57 20.47 -22.78
CA GLY A 126 -1.87 19.19 -23.43
C GLY A 126 -0.99 18.02 -22.95
N VAL A 127 -0.14 18.25 -21.95
CA VAL A 127 0.69 17.23 -21.29
C VAL A 127 0.15 17.03 -19.89
N ARG A 128 -0.26 15.79 -19.57
CA ARG A 128 -0.58 15.42 -18.19
C ARG A 128 0.71 15.43 -17.38
N GLN A 129 0.78 16.28 -16.38
CA GLN A 129 1.90 16.35 -15.44
C GLN A 129 1.37 16.14 -14.04
N SER A 130 2.12 15.41 -13.23
CA SER A 130 1.79 15.29 -11.82
C SER A 130 2.10 16.59 -11.07
N LYS A 131 1.15 17.15 -10.35
CA LYS A 131 1.32 18.29 -9.45
C LYS A 131 1.61 17.76 -8.04
N TYR A 132 2.89 17.61 -7.75
CA TYR A 132 3.33 17.12 -6.44
C TYR A 132 3.15 18.12 -5.28
N HIS A 133 2.62 19.33 -5.54
CA HIS A 133 2.51 20.41 -4.57
C HIS A 133 1.15 21.09 -4.63
N TYR A 134 0.38 21.02 -3.56
CA TYR A 134 -0.94 21.68 -3.43
C TYR A 134 -0.82 22.93 -2.55
N THR A 135 -1.56 23.97 -2.90
CA THR A 135 -1.61 25.21 -2.10
C THR A 135 -2.63 25.08 -0.97
N ASN A 136 -2.43 25.84 0.11
CA ASN A 136 -3.39 25.87 1.22
C ASN A 136 -4.78 26.34 0.79
N ASP A 137 -4.88 27.25 -0.18
CA ASP A 137 -6.18 27.69 -0.71
C ASP A 137 -6.91 26.57 -1.47
N GLU A 138 -6.19 25.70 -2.16
CA GLU A 138 -6.77 24.51 -2.80
C GLU A 138 -7.24 23.51 -1.77
N ILE A 139 -6.48 23.32 -0.69
CA ILE A 139 -6.86 22.46 0.44
C ILE A 139 -8.14 22.97 1.10
N VAL A 140 -8.24 24.27 1.40
CA VAL A 140 -9.45 24.85 2.01
C VAL A 140 -10.68 24.64 1.13
N LYS A 141 -10.57 24.84 -0.18
CA LYS A 141 -11.66 24.57 -1.14
C LYS A 141 -12.04 23.09 -1.18
N TRP A 142 -11.07 22.19 -1.10
CA TRP A 142 -11.34 20.76 -1.04
C TRP A 142 -12.05 20.38 0.27
N VAL A 143 -11.61 20.91 1.42
CA VAL A 143 -12.27 20.71 2.71
C VAL A 143 -13.71 21.23 2.69
N GLU A 144 -13.98 22.40 2.09
CA GLU A 144 -15.35 22.92 1.93
C GLU A 144 -16.26 21.94 1.17
N LYS A 145 -15.73 21.36 0.08
CA LYS A 145 -16.45 20.40 -0.74
C LYS A 145 -16.76 19.13 0.04
N GLU A 146 -15.76 18.52 0.68
CA GLU A 146 -15.95 17.27 1.43
C GLU A 146 -16.90 17.47 2.61
N LEU A 147 -16.75 18.54 3.39
CA LEU A 147 -17.69 18.83 4.48
C LEU A 147 -19.12 19.04 3.98
N THR A 148 -19.29 19.66 2.81
CA THR A 148 -20.62 19.80 2.19
C THR A 148 -21.22 18.44 1.83
N ILE A 149 -20.43 17.52 1.29
CA ILE A 149 -20.85 16.15 0.96
C ILE A 149 -21.21 15.40 2.25
N MET A 150 -20.36 15.45 3.28
CA MET A 150 -20.61 14.77 4.55
C MET A 150 -21.88 15.26 5.25
N ILE A 151 -22.20 16.56 5.18
CA ILE A 151 -23.46 17.10 5.69
C ILE A 151 -24.65 16.57 4.88
N ALA A 152 -24.54 16.58 3.56
CA ALA A 152 -25.62 16.11 2.67
C ALA A 152 -25.91 14.61 2.85
N ASP A 153 -24.87 13.83 3.11
CA ASP A 153 -24.95 12.39 3.35
C ASP A 153 -25.25 12.04 4.83
N GLU A 154 -25.57 13.05 5.65
CA GLU A 154 -25.88 12.91 7.09
C GLU A 154 -24.78 12.18 7.89
N ARG A 155 -23.53 12.28 7.44
CA ARG A 155 -22.37 11.71 8.14
C ARG A 155 -21.93 12.54 9.33
N ILE A 156 -22.22 13.85 9.28
CA ILE A 156 -21.97 14.80 10.36
C ILE A 156 -23.24 15.60 10.70
N PRO A 157 -23.58 15.79 12.00
CA PRO A 157 -22.86 15.30 13.19
C PRO A 157 -22.88 13.77 13.33
N LYS A 158 -21.85 13.21 13.98
CA LYS A 158 -21.84 11.80 14.40
C LYS A 158 -23.01 11.55 15.35
N LYS A 159 -23.63 10.38 15.22
CA LYS A 159 -24.66 9.95 16.19
C LYS A 159 -24.05 9.88 17.60
N PRO A 160 -24.77 10.24 18.67
CA PRO A 160 -24.22 10.24 20.03
C PRO A 160 -23.57 8.91 20.45
N GLU A 161 -24.14 7.79 20.05
CA GLU A 161 -23.64 6.43 20.31
C GLU A 161 -22.39 6.03 19.49
N MET A 162 -21.90 6.94 18.64
CA MET A 162 -20.64 6.80 17.90
C MET A 162 -19.50 7.59 18.56
N LYS A 163 -19.82 8.37 19.60
CA LYS A 163 -18.86 9.16 20.37
C LYS A 163 -18.54 8.50 21.70
N LEU A 164 -17.31 8.68 22.16
CA LEU A 164 -16.84 8.24 23.45
C LEU A 164 -15.95 9.31 24.05
N ASP A 165 -16.26 9.73 25.28
CA ASP A 165 -15.40 10.61 26.08
C ASP A 165 -14.15 9.84 26.51
N VAL A 166 -12.98 10.33 26.12
CA VAL A 166 -11.71 9.61 26.31
C VAL A 166 -11.00 10.23 27.52
N PRO A 167 -10.78 9.45 28.60
CA PRO A 167 -10.10 9.94 29.78
C PRO A 167 -8.62 10.21 29.47
N PRO A 168 -7.91 10.92 30.36
CA PRO A 168 -6.46 11.08 30.30
C PRO A 168 -5.72 9.75 30.09
N PHE A 169 -4.57 9.81 29.42
CA PHE A 169 -3.82 8.63 28.97
C PHE A 169 -3.53 7.61 30.09
N ASP A 170 -3.17 8.09 31.28
CA ASP A 170 -2.88 7.29 32.48
C ASP A 170 -4.08 6.47 32.99
N GLN A 171 -5.29 6.80 32.54
CA GLN A 171 -6.53 6.15 32.95
C GLN A 171 -7.17 5.30 31.84
N LEU A 172 -6.54 5.17 30.67
CA LEU A 172 -7.11 4.44 29.54
C LEU A 172 -7.39 2.96 29.83
N SER A 173 -6.61 2.33 30.70
CA SER A 173 -6.80 0.95 31.11
C SER A 173 -8.19 0.69 31.71
N THR A 174 -8.84 1.73 32.27
CA THR A 174 -10.19 1.64 32.85
C THR A 174 -11.30 1.50 31.81
N ILE A 175 -11.05 1.91 30.56
CA ILE A 175 -12.03 1.88 29.46
C ILE A 175 -11.56 1.08 28.25
N GLY A 176 -10.43 0.38 28.32
CA GLY A 176 -9.77 -0.25 27.16
C GLY A 176 -10.71 -1.09 26.27
N ASN A 177 -11.56 -1.94 26.87
CA ASN A 177 -12.52 -2.72 26.09
C ASN A 177 -13.56 -1.85 25.38
N LYS A 178 -14.09 -0.81 26.04
CA LYS A 178 -15.06 0.12 25.45
C LYS A 178 -14.43 0.90 24.30
N LEU A 179 -13.18 1.32 24.46
CA LEU A 179 -12.40 2.02 23.45
C LEU A 179 -12.26 1.16 22.18
N THR A 180 -11.77 -0.07 22.32
CA THR A 180 -11.59 -1.01 21.19
C THR A 180 -12.91 -1.26 20.48
N THR A 181 -13.98 -1.59 21.23
CA THR A 181 -15.31 -1.82 20.65
C THR A 181 -15.84 -0.59 19.91
N GLN A 182 -15.61 0.62 20.42
CA GLN A 182 -16.07 1.84 19.77
C GLN A 182 -15.30 2.12 18.46
N ILE A 183 -13.99 1.92 18.45
CA ILE A 183 -13.16 2.07 17.25
C ILE A 183 -13.59 1.07 16.16
N GLU A 184 -13.82 -0.19 16.53
CA GLU A 184 -14.32 -1.22 15.62
C GLU A 184 -15.69 -0.85 15.05
N LYS A 185 -16.62 -0.41 15.90
CA LYS A 185 -17.96 0.03 15.48
C LYS A 185 -17.89 1.21 14.51
N ASN A 186 -17.06 2.21 14.79
CA ASN A 186 -16.88 3.38 13.92
C ASN A 186 -16.25 2.99 12.58
N SER A 187 -15.29 2.07 12.59
CA SER A 187 -14.65 1.57 11.37
C SER A 187 -15.62 0.76 10.51
N LEU A 188 -16.44 -0.11 11.11
CA LEU A 188 -17.45 -0.90 10.40
C LEU A 188 -18.51 -0.01 9.74
N ASP A 189 -19.05 0.98 10.47
CA ASP A 189 -20.02 1.93 9.92
C ASP A 189 -19.46 2.71 8.72
N SER A 190 -18.19 3.13 8.81
CA SER A 190 -17.51 3.86 7.74
C SER A 190 -17.28 2.98 6.51
N LEU A 191 -16.82 1.73 6.72
CA LEU A 191 -16.62 0.75 5.65
C LEU A 191 -17.95 0.39 4.96
N GLU A 192 -19.05 0.24 5.71
CA GLU A 192 -20.38 -0.01 5.16
C GLU A 192 -20.86 1.17 4.31
N TYR A 193 -20.74 2.40 4.83
CA TYR A 193 -21.08 3.61 4.08
C TYR A 193 -20.28 3.70 2.77
N MET A 194 -18.96 3.51 2.82
CA MET A 194 -18.11 3.55 1.62
C MET A 194 -18.45 2.44 0.62
N LYS A 195 -18.74 1.22 1.10
CA LYS A 195 -19.23 0.12 0.26
C LYS A 195 -20.54 0.47 -0.45
N MET A 196 -21.48 1.12 0.25
CA MET A 196 -22.74 1.56 -0.35
C MET A 196 -22.55 2.70 -1.36
N LYS A 197 -21.75 3.72 -1.00
CA LYS A 197 -21.44 4.87 -1.87
C LYS A 197 -20.76 4.45 -3.17
N ASN A 198 -19.89 3.44 -3.09
CA ASN A 198 -19.12 2.92 -4.22
C ASN A 198 -19.78 1.72 -4.92
N LYS A 199 -21.00 1.32 -4.52
CA LYS A 199 -21.71 0.19 -5.11
C LYS A 199 -21.99 0.45 -6.59
N GLY A 200 -21.42 -0.39 -7.47
CA GLY A 200 -21.52 -0.26 -8.93
C GLY A 200 -20.65 0.85 -9.54
N LYS A 201 -19.70 1.41 -8.77
CA LYS A 201 -18.73 2.43 -9.22
C LYS A 201 -17.28 2.00 -8.96
N ARG A 202 -17.06 0.72 -8.68
CA ARG A 202 -15.71 0.19 -8.49
C ARG A 202 -15.06 0.23 -9.86
N GLY A 203 -14.01 1.02 -10.00
CA GLY A 203 -13.41 1.35 -11.28
C GLY A 203 -12.78 0.16 -12.01
N ALA A 204 -11.87 0.49 -12.92
CA ALA A 204 -10.97 -0.46 -13.54
C ALA A 204 -9.56 -0.34 -12.95
N PHE A 205 -8.84 -1.45 -12.87
CA PHE A 205 -7.39 -1.48 -12.65
C PHE A 205 -6.70 -1.90 -13.94
N ILE A 206 -5.75 -1.10 -14.45
CA ILE A 206 -4.95 -1.49 -15.62
C ILE A 206 -3.62 -2.09 -15.15
N SER A 207 -3.42 -3.37 -15.48
CA SER A 207 -2.16 -4.08 -15.32
C SER A 207 -1.38 -4.07 -16.64
N TYR A 208 -0.13 -3.61 -16.60
CA TYR A 208 0.67 -3.40 -17.81
C TYR A 208 2.17 -3.29 -17.53
N ARG A 209 2.98 -3.25 -18.61
CA ARG A 209 4.42 -2.96 -18.53
C ARG A 209 4.63 -1.44 -18.51
N THR A 210 5.21 -0.92 -17.44
CA THR A 210 5.37 0.51 -17.14
C THR A 210 5.85 1.39 -18.31
N ARG A 211 6.77 0.89 -19.16
CA ARG A 211 7.22 1.63 -20.37
C ARG A 211 6.07 2.09 -21.27
N TYR A 212 4.99 1.31 -21.36
CA TYR A 212 3.83 1.62 -22.21
C TYR A 212 2.88 2.66 -21.57
N PHE A 213 3.25 3.22 -20.42
CA PHE A 213 2.66 4.46 -19.91
C PHE A 213 2.97 5.64 -20.83
N LYS A 214 4.19 5.68 -21.40
CA LYS A 214 4.68 6.76 -22.27
C LYS A 214 4.89 6.32 -23.71
N GLU A 215 5.15 5.03 -23.93
CA GLU A 215 5.43 4.47 -25.25
C GLU A 215 4.20 3.80 -25.86
N LYS A 216 3.93 4.07 -27.13
CA LYS A 216 2.88 3.38 -27.87
C LYS A 216 3.35 2.00 -28.32
N LEU A 217 2.54 0.98 -28.09
CA LEU A 217 2.68 -0.34 -28.66
C LEU A 217 1.55 -0.55 -29.68
N GLY A 218 1.88 -0.89 -30.93
CA GLY A 218 0.83 -1.07 -31.94
C GLY A 218 0.01 0.19 -32.26
N GLY A 219 0.51 1.38 -31.88
CA GLY A 219 -0.19 2.66 -32.03
C GLY A 219 -1.04 3.06 -30.83
N THR A 220 -1.03 2.27 -29.75
CA THR A 220 -1.81 2.52 -28.53
C THR A 220 -0.90 2.48 -27.30
N ASP A 221 -1.05 3.46 -26.41
CA ASP A 221 -0.45 3.46 -25.07
C ASP A 221 -1.52 3.19 -23.98
N VAL A 222 -1.11 3.18 -22.72
CA VAL A 222 -2.02 2.90 -21.59
C VAL A 222 -3.03 4.03 -21.39
N MET A 223 -2.69 5.27 -21.72
CA MET A 223 -3.61 6.40 -21.60
C MET A 223 -4.70 6.34 -22.67
N ASP A 224 -4.36 5.91 -23.88
CA ASP A 224 -5.35 5.57 -24.90
C ASP A 224 -6.32 4.48 -24.38
N LEU A 225 -5.82 3.47 -23.64
CA LEU A 225 -6.67 2.44 -23.03
C LEU A 225 -7.58 3.00 -21.92
N VAL A 226 -7.12 3.93 -21.09
CA VAL A 226 -7.96 4.62 -20.09
C VAL A 226 -9.19 5.25 -20.77
N GLN A 227 -8.97 5.95 -21.90
CA GLN A 227 -10.05 6.55 -22.68
C GLN A 227 -11.00 5.48 -23.23
N ILE A 228 -10.48 4.39 -23.79
CA ILE A 228 -11.30 3.27 -24.30
C ILE A 228 -12.17 2.65 -23.19
N ILE A 229 -11.64 2.52 -21.97
CA ILE A 229 -12.41 2.00 -20.82
C ILE A 229 -13.56 2.96 -20.48
N ARG A 230 -13.29 4.26 -20.42
CA ARG A 230 -14.31 5.29 -20.14
C ARG A 230 -15.39 5.34 -21.21
N GLU A 231 -15.01 5.21 -22.49
CA GLU A 231 -15.93 5.10 -23.62
C GLU A 231 -16.82 3.84 -23.50
N LYS A 232 -16.25 2.70 -23.15
CA LYS A 232 -17.00 1.44 -22.96
C LYS A 232 -18.06 1.55 -21.86
N HIS A 233 -17.79 2.35 -20.84
CA HIS A 233 -18.71 2.58 -19.71
C HIS A 233 -19.63 3.78 -19.88
N ASP A 234 -19.55 4.49 -21.02
CA ASP A 234 -20.27 5.74 -21.28
C ASP A 234 -20.14 6.75 -20.11
N ASN A 235 -18.94 6.81 -19.52
CA ASN A 235 -18.66 7.64 -18.36
C ASN A 235 -17.21 8.19 -18.41
N PRO A 236 -17.04 9.49 -18.74
CA PRO A 236 -15.71 10.12 -18.81
C PRO A 236 -15.00 10.21 -17.45
N ASP A 237 -15.74 10.08 -16.34
CA ASP A 237 -15.23 10.05 -14.98
C ASP A 237 -15.21 8.62 -14.40
N TYR A 238 -15.32 7.57 -15.24
CA TYR A 238 -15.18 6.20 -14.76
C TYR A 238 -13.80 6.04 -14.09
N PRO A 239 -13.74 5.62 -12.82
CA PRO A 239 -12.48 5.54 -12.10
C PRO A 239 -11.56 4.50 -12.75
N VAL A 240 -10.31 4.88 -13.02
CA VAL A 240 -9.30 3.96 -13.54
C VAL A 240 -8.04 4.11 -12.69
N LEU A 241 -7.57 2.98 -12.15
CA LEU A 241 -6.35 2.88 -11.37
C LEU A 241 -5.21 2.47 -12.30
N ILE A 242 -4.19 3.32 -12.37
CA ILE A 242 -2.98 3.12 -13.17
C ILE A 242 -1.77 3.61 -12.38
N TYR A 243 -0.67 2.88 -12.40
CA TYR A 243 0.57 3.31 -11.77
C TYR A 243 1.51 3.89 -12.80
N GLY A 244 1.97 5.12 -12.63
CA GLY A 244 2.83 5.80 -13.61
C GLY A 244 4.25 5.24 -13.64
N ASP A 245 5.04 5.80 -14.56
CA ASP A 245 6.44 5.46 -14.73
C ASP A 245 7.29 5.83 -13.50
N GLY A 246 7.96 4.83 -12.92
CA GLY A 246 8.82 4.99 -11.75
C GLY A 246 8.10 5.16 -10.41
N ASP A 247 6.77 5.00 -10.35
CA ASP A 247 6.00 5.32 -9.13
C ASP A 247 6.18 4.32 -7.97
N ILE A 248 6.58 3.07 -8.23
CA ILE A 248 6.49 2.00 -7.20
C ILE A 248 7.64 0.98 -7.24
N SER A 249 8.23 0.69 -8.41
CA SER A 249 9.17 -0.42 -8.57
C SER A 249 10.48 0.01 -9.21
N HIS A 250 11.59 -0.37 -8.57
CA HIS A 250 12.95 -0.07 -8.97
C HIS A 250 13.85 -1.27 -8.67
N GLU A 251 15.05 -1.32 -9.23
CA GLU A 251 16.00 -2.41 -8.99
C GLU A 251 16.64 -2.27 -7.59
N PHE A 252 17.26 -3.34 -7.09
CA PHE A 252 17.91 -3.36 -5.77
C PHE A 252 16.94 -3.17 -4.59
N LEU A 253 15.69 -3.59 -4.73
CA LEU A 253 14.77 -3.70 -3.58
C LEU A 253 15.13 -4.92 -2.74
N THR A 254 14.84 -4.87 -1.43
CA THR A 254 14.85 -6.07 -0.61
C THR A 254 13.66 -6.95 -0.97
N GLU A 255 13.73 -8.25 -0.67
CA GLU A 255 12.59 -9.14 -0.96
C GLU A 255 11.33 -8.69 -0.23
N GLN A 256 11.48 -8.31 1.05
CA GLN A 256 10.39 -7.72 1.82
C GLN A 256 9.75 -6.54 1.09
N ARG A 257 10.57 -5.62 0.55
CA ARG A 257 10.06 -4.43 -0.11
C ARG A 257 9.35 -4.74 -1.42
N SER A 258 9.87 -5.69 -2.18
CA SER A 258 9.19 -6.24 -3.35
C SER A 258 7.80 -6.80 -2.96
N TRP A 259 7.72 -7.58 -1.90
CA TRP A 259 6.44 -8.13 -1.44
C TRP A 259 5.48 -7.10 -0.83
N GLU A 260 5.99 -6.01 -0.23
CA GLU A 260 5.18 -4.89 0.24
C GLU A 260 4.45 -4.22 -0.93
N ILE A 261 5.14 -4.05 -2.05
CA ILE A 261 4.58 -3.53 -3.29
C ILE A 261 3.49 -4.46 -3.82
N VAL A 262 3.71 -5.77 -3.78
CA VAL A 262 2.67 -6.76 -4.13
C VAL A 262 1.46 -6.64 -3.19
N GLY A 263 1.67 -6.45 -1.88
CA GLY A 263 0.61 -6.20 -0.89
C GLY A 263 -0.20 -4.96 -1.18
N PHE A 264 0.46 -3.89 -1.61
CA PHE A 264 -0.21 -2.68 -2.03
C PHE A 264 -1.07 -2.91 -3.30
N MET A 265 -0.56 -3.64 -4.28
CA MET A 265 -1.31 -3.98 -5.50
C MET A 265 -2.52 -4.86 -5.19
N ASP A 266 -2.38 -5.89 -4.34
CA ASP A 266 -3.48 -6.75 -3.89
C ASP A 266 -4.66 -5.92 -3.35
N ARG A 267 -4.39 -4.97 -2.45
CA ARG A 267 -5.42 -4.06 -1.91
C ARG A 267 -6.15 -3.29 -3.01
N ARG A 268 -5.41 -2.67 -3.93
CA ARG A 268 -5.99 -1.84 -5.00
C ARG A 268 -6.77 -2.67 -6.02
N ILE A 269 -6.36 -3.92 -6.26
CA ILE A 269 -7.11 -4.86 -7.10
C ILE A 269 -8.45 -5.25 -6.45
N ARG A 270 -8.51 -5.41 -5.12
CA ARG A 270 -9.78 -5.73 -4.40
C ARG A 270 -10.81 -4.59 -4.42
N GLU A 271 -10.38 -3.37 -4.68
CA GLU A 271 -11.24 -2.18 -4.68
C GLU A 271 -11.97 -1.95 -6.02
N VAL A 272 -11.51 -2.58 -7.10
CA VAL A 272 -12.07 -2.41 -8.45
C VAL A 272 -13.05 -3.53 -8.83
N GLU A 273 -13.89 -3.28 -9.85
CA GLU A 273 -14.76 -4.32 -10.42
C GLU A 273 -14.12 -5.01 -11.63
N GLU A 274 -13.20 -4.32 -12.30
CA GLU A 274 -12.61 -4.76 -13.55
C GLU A 274 -11.09 -4.71 -13.48
N VAL A 275 -10.44 -5.78 -13.95
CA VAL A 275 -8.99 -5.76 -14.23
C VAL A 275 -8.79 -5.83 -15.72
N TRP A 276 -7.96 -4.93 -16.23
CA TRP A 276 -7.62 -4.80 -17.64
C TRP A 276 -6.14 -5.10 -17.84
N ILE A 277 -5.82 -6.13 -18.62
CA ILE A 277 -4.45 -6.52 -18.94
C ILE A 277 -4.10 -5.95 -20.31
N PHE A 278 -3.14 -5.02 -20.35
CA PHE A 278 -2.56 -4.50 -21.58
C PHE A 278 -1.55 -5.51 -22.15
N LYS A 279 -1.95 -6.25 -23.19
CA LYS A 279 -1.18 -7.36 -23.75
C LYS A 279 0.01 -6.87 -24.57
N SER A 280 1.15 -6.70 -23.92
CA SER A 280 2.42 -6.50 -24.61
C SER A 280 3.05 -7.83 -25.01
N TYR A 281 3.28 -8.02 -26.31
CA TYR A 281 3.90 -9.23 -26.87
C TYR A 281 4.63 -8.91 -28.18
N VAL A 282 5.63 -9.74 -28.50
CA VAL A 282 6.39 -9.62 -29.74
C VAL A 282 5.52 -10.11 -30.90
N LYS A 283 5.12 -9.21 -31.80
CA LYS A 283 4.39 -9.54 -33.02
C LYS A 283 5.36 -9.99 -34.12
N ASN A 284 4.93 -10.88 -35.00
CA ASN A 284 5.72 -11.30 -36.17
C ASN A 284 6.21 -10.10 -36.97
N GLY A 285 7.52 -10.06 -37.27
CA GLY A 285 8.16 -8.97 -38.00
C GLY A 285 8.59 -7.77 -37.13
N VAL A 286 8.34 -7.79 -35.82
CA VAL A 286 8.86 -6.79 -34.87
C VAL A 286 10.11 -7.33 -34.18
N ASP A 287 11.15 -6.51 -34.05
CA ASP A 287 12.38 -6.89 -33.35
C ASP A 287 12.07 -7.23 -31.88
N PRO A 288 12.34 -8.47 -31.42
CA PRO A 288 12.12 -8.88 -30.03
C PRO A 288 12.87 -8.02 -29.01
N SER A 289 13.95 -7.34 -29.39
CA SER A 289 14.70 -6.46 -28.50
C SER A 289 13.93 -5.17 -28.14
N THR A 290 12.96 -4.80 -28.97
CA THR A 290 12.20 -3.54 -28.85
C THR A 290 10.90 -3.68 -28.07
N VAL A 291 10.46 -4.92 -27.79
CA VAL A 291 9.18 -5.21 -27.13
C VAL A 291 9.39 -6.03 -25.86
N SER A 292 8.77 -5.58 -24.77
CA SER A 292 8.82 -6.28 -23.49
C SER A 292 7.53 -7.08 -23.31
N ASN A 293 7.60 -8.42 -23.28
CA ASN A 293 6.41 -9.26 -23.08
C ASN A 293 5.78 -8.98 -21.70
N TYR A 294 4.47 -8.79 -21.62
CA TYR A 294 3.73 -8.59 -20.39
C TYR A 294 4.11 -9.60 -19.30
N PHE A 295 4.13 -10.90 -19.60
CA PHE A 295 4.38 -11.95 -18.59
C PHE A 295 5.83 -12.08 -18.14
N ASP A 296 6.77 -11.33 -18.72
CA ASP A 296 8.18 -11.32 -18.32
C ASP A 296 8.51 -10.21 -17.30
N SER A 297 7.52 -9.45 -16.80
CA SER A 297 7.78 -8.47 -15.74
C SER A 297 7.61 -9.12 -14.38
N TRP A 298 8.57 -8.91 -13.48
CA TRP A 298 8.34 -9.21 -12.07
C TRP A 298 7.09 -8.44 -11.56
N TRP A 299 6.92 -7.18 -11.98
CA TRP A 299 5.75 -6.36 -11.66
C TRP A 299 4.40 -7.02 -11.99
N THR A 300 4.19 -7.31 -13.27
CA THR A 300 2.95 -7.92 -13.80
C THR A 300 2.77 -9.35 -13.30
N GLN A 301 3.86 -10.07 -13.03
CA GLN A 301 3.80 -11.37 -12.36
C GLN A 301 3.26 -11.24 -10.93
N GLY A 302 3.68 -10.22 -10.18
CA GLY A 302 3.13 -9.89 -8.87
C GLY A 302 1.63 -9.59 -8.90
N GLU A 303 1.16 -8.84 -9.90
CA GLU A 303 -0.28 -8.54 -10.08
C GLU A 303 -1.10 -9.80 -10.38
N ILE A 304 -0.58 -10.71 -11.23
CA ILE A 304 -1.22 -12.01 -11.47
C ILE A 304 -1.24 -12.86 -10.19
N LEU A 305 -0.16 -12.87 -9.42
CA LEU A 305 -0.11 -13.59 -8.14
C LEU A 305 -1.08 -13.03 -7.10
N ALA A 306 -1.27 -11.72 -7.05
CA ALA A 306 -2.29 -11.09 -6.24
C ALA A 306 -3.70 -11.61 -6.62
N LEU A 307 -4.03 -11.64 -7.92
CA LEU A 307 -5.30 -12.22 -8.39
C LEU A 307 -5.46 -13.70 -8.01
N MET A 308 -4.39 -14.50 -8.15
CA MET A 308 -4.38 -15.91 -7.76
C MET A 308 -4.61 -16.07 -6.24
N TYR A 309 -3.99 -15.20 -5.43
CA TYR A 309 -4.14 -15.19 -3.98
C TYR A 309 -5.56 -14.78 -3.54
N ILE A 310 -6.11 -13.71 -4.12
CA ILE A 310 -7.50 -13.28 -3.89
C ILE A 310 -8.46 -14.41 -4.25
N LYS A 311 -8.29 -15.04 -5.43
CA LYS A 311 -9.14 -16.15 -5.88
C LYS A 311 -9.15 -17.31 -4.88
N ALA A 312 -8.00 -17.65 -4.30
CA ALA A 312 -7.87 -18.76 -3.37
C ALA A 312 -8.41 -18.45 -1.97
N GLY A 313 -8.13 -17.27 -1.42
CA GLY A 313 -8.47 -16.93 -0.03
C GLY A 313 -9.76 -16.12 0.16
N SER A 314 -10.14 -15.32 -0.83
CA SER A 314 -11.26 -14.36 -0.75
C SER A 314 -11.96 -14.23 -2.11
N PRO A 315 -12.54 -15.30 -2.67
CA PRO A 315 -13.08 -15.29 -4.03
C PRO A 315 -14.20 -14.27 -4.25
N HIS A 316 -14.87 -13.80 -3.19
CA HIS A 316 -15.88 -12.75 -3.25
C HIS A 316 -15.30 -11.34 -3.47
N ASP A 317 -14.02 -11.15 -3.19
CA ASP A 317 -13.27 -9.91 -3.44
C ASP A 317 -12.55 -9.93 -4.80
N LEU A 318 -12.63 -11.04 -5.54
CA LEU A 318 -12.03 -11.12 -6.87
C LEU A 318 -12.77 -10.15 -7.82
N PRO A 319 -12.05 -9.39 -8.67
CA PRO A 319 -12.67 -8.57 -9.69
C PRO A 319 -13.65 -9.39 -10.54
N LYS A 320 -14.83 -8.83 -10.79
CA LYS A 320 -15.92 -9.54 -11.46
C LYS A 320 -15.62 -9.81 -12.93
N LYS A 321 -14.81 -8.95 -13.55
CA LYS A 321 -14.43 -9.04 -14.96
C LYS A 321 -12.94 -8.88 -15.13
N ILE A 322 -12.38 -9.67 -16.03
CA ILE A 322 -11.00 -9.57 -16.47
C ILE A 322 -11.01 -9.34 -17.97
N PHE A 323 -10.43 -8.24 -18.42
CA PHE A 323 -10.34 -7.90 -19.83
C PHE A 323 -8.90 -8.04 -20.31
N LEU A 324 -8.74 -8.62 -21.48
CA LEU A 324 -7.50 -8.66 -22.23
C LEU A 324 -7.60 -7.65 -23.38
N PHE A 325 -6.76 -6.62 -23.36
CA PHE A 325 -6.69 -5.62 -24.42
C PHE A 325 -5.47 -5.89 -25.31
N ASP A 326 -5.69 -6.08 -26.61
CA ASP A 326 -4.62 -6.18 -27.60
C ASP A 326 -4.32 -4.80 -28.21
N PRO A 327 -3.14 -4.21 -27.96
CA PRO A 327 -2.83 -2.86 -28.42
C PRO A 327 -2.51 -2.77 -29.92
N TYR A 328 -2.27 -3.89 -30.62
CA TYR A 328 -2.05 -3.89 -32.07
C TYR A 328 -3.35 -3.94 -32.86
N THR A 329 -4.38 -4.59 -32.33
CA THR A 329 -5.68 -4.77 -33.00
C THR A 329 -6.80 -3.96 -32.37
N ARG A 330 -6.56 -3.39 -31.17
CA ARG A 330 -7.53 -2.73 -30.29
C ARG A 330 -8.72 -3.62 -29.91
N GLN A 331 -8.54 -4.94 -29.99
CA GLN A 331 -9.57 -5.90 -29.58
C GLN A 331 -9.60 -6.04 -28.06
N ILE A 332 -10.81 -6.17 -27.53
CA ILE A 332 -11.09 -6.39 -26.11
C ILE A 332 -11.70 -7.78 -25.98
N GLU A 333 -11.06 -8.64 -25.18
CA GLU A 333 -11.57 -9.97 -24.87
C GLU A 333 -11.90 -10.05 -23.37
N GLU A 334 -13.15 -10.36 -23.04
CA GLU A 334 -13.58 -10.61 -21.67
C GLU A 334 -13.28 -12.05 -21.27
N LYS A 335 -12.72 -12.23 -20.07
CA LYS A 335 -12.36 -13.51 -19.48
C LYS A 335 -13.13 -13.74 -18.19
N SER A 336 -13.53 -14.98 -17.96
CA SER A 336 -14.06 -15.41 -16.66
C SER A 336 -12.93 -15.51 -15.62
N ALA A 337 -13.31 -15.66 -14.35
CA ALA A 337 -12.37 -15.91 -13.25
C ALA A 337 -11.50 -17.16 -13.45
N ASP A 338 -11.90 -18.11 -14.31
CA ASP A 338 -11.13 -19.32 -14.63
C ASP A 338 -9.88 -19.04 -15.46
N PHE A 339 -9.79 -17.85 -16.06
CA PHE A 339 -8.56 -17.38 -16.70
C PHE A 339 -7.40 -17.25 -15.70
N ILE A 340 -7.69 -16.93 -14.43
CA ILE A 340 -6.68 -16.85 -13.38
C ILE A 340 -6.40 -18.27 -12.84
N PRO A 341 -5.15 -18.74 -12.88
CA PRO A 341 -4.81 -20.06 -12.35
C PRO A 341 -5.11 -20.21 -10.85
N ASN A 342 -5.33 -21.44 -10.42
CA ASN A 342 -5.54 -21.75 -8.99
C ASN A 342 -4.18 -21.90 -8.29
N LEU A 343 -4.11 -21.50 -7.02
CA LEU A 343 -3.00 -21.84 -6.13
C LEU A 343 -3.31 -23.15 -5.40
N SER A 344 -2.27 -23.95 -5.16
CA SER A 344 -2.35 -24.99 -4.14
C SER A 344 -2.38 -24.38 -2.75
N ASP A 345 -2.97 -25.10 -1.78
CA ASP A 345 -3.04 -24.65 -0.38
C ASP A 345 -1.66 -24.33 0.20
N GLU A 346 -0.65 -25.10 -0.20
CA GLU A 346 0.74 -24.92 0.24
C GLU A 346 1.33 -23.59 -0.24
N LEU A 347 1.12 -23.26 -1.52
CA LEU A 347 1.55 -21.98 -2.09
C LEU A 347 0.74 -20.82 -1.53
N HIS A 348 -0.57 -20.99 -1.36
CA HIS A 348 -1.43 -19.98 -0.75
C HIS A 348 -0.96 -19.63 0.66
N GLN A 349 -0.68 -20.64 1.49
CA GLN A 349 -0.14 -20.44 2.84
C GLN A 349 1.25 -19.79 2.85
N GLU A 350 2.12 -20.14 1.90
CA GLU A 350 3.43 -19.50 1.80
C GLU A 350 3.29 -18.03 1.42
N ILE A 351 2.51 -17.69 0.38
CA ILE A 351 2.23 -16.31 -0.03
C ILE A 351 1.62 -15.50 1.12
N ALA A 352 0.70 -16.08 1.90
CA ALA A 352 0.13 -15.44 3.07
C ALA A 352 1.21 -15.04 4.11
N ARG A 353 2.28 -15.83 4.26
CA ARG A 353 3.42 -15.47 5.12
C ARG A 353 4.21 -14.29 4.57
N TYR A 354 4.39 -14.20 3.25
CA TYR A 354 5.04 -13.05 2.63
C TYR A 354 4.23 -11.77 2.87
N TYR A 355 2.92 -11.78 2.62
CA TYR A 355 2.07 -10.62 2.93
C TYR A 355 2.15 -10.21 4.40
N ALA A 356 1.98 -11.16 5.33
CA ALA A 356 2.02 -10.90 6.76
C ALA A 356 3.37 -10.35 7.28
N ASN A 357 4.47 -10.53 6.54
CA ASN A 357 5.81 -10.08 6.93
C ASN A 357 6.35 -8.93 6.05
N ALA A 358 5.66 -8.57 4.97
CA ALA A 358 6.08 -7.54 4.04
C ALA A 358 5.19 -6.29 4.09
N ASP A 359 3.90 -6.45 4.33
CA ASP A 359 2.95 -5.35 4.34
C ASP A 359 3.18 -4.44 5.53
N ALA A 360 3.59 -3.18 5.33
CA ALA A 360 3.90 -2.26 6.42
C ALA A 360 2.76 -2.02 7.43
N LEU A 361 1.50 -2.26 7.04
CA LEU A 361 0.35 -2.13 7.95
C LEU A 361 0.22 -3.34 8.89
N GLU A 362 0.60 -4.53 8.44
CA GLU A 362 0.41 -5.79 9.15
C GLU A 362 1.73 -6.35 9.72
N SER A 363 2.84 -6.13 9.02
CA SER A 363 4.16 -6.68 9.30
C SER A 363 4.66 -6.25 10.67
N GLY A 364 4.93 -7.23 11.53
CA GLY A 364 5.61 -7.02 12.80
C GLY A 364 7.10 -7.22 12.67
N ASN A 365 7.80 -6.30 11.99
CA ASN A 365 9.27 -6.37 11.82
C ASN A 365 10.00 -6.51 13.16
N GLU A 366 9.46 -5.89 14.22
CA GLU A 366 9.93 -6.01 15.59
C GLU A 366 9.96 -7.46 16.10
N ASN A 367 9.08 -8.32 15.58
CA ASN A 367 8.97 -9.72 15.97
C ASN A 367 9.90 -10.64 15.19
N MET A 368 10.52 -10.19 14.10
CA MET A 368 11.40 -11.04 13.28
C MET A 368 12.59 -11.57 14.08
N GLY A 369 13.21 -10.76 14.93
CA GLY A 369 14.30 -11.19 15.80
C GLY A 369 13.87 -12.31 16.78
N TYR A 370 12.67 -12.19 17.35
CA TYR A 370 12.09 -13.22 18.20
C TYR A 370 11.80 -14.52 17.43
N MET A 371 11.26 -14.42 16.20
CA MET A 371 11.00 -15.59 15.36
C MET A 371 12.30 -16.29 14.93
N ARG A 372 13.35 -15.53 14.60
CA ARG A 372 14.71 -16.05 14.33
C ARG A 372 15.28 -16.78 15.54
N MET A 373 15.11 -16.24 16.74
CA MET A 373 15.49 -16.93 17.99
C MET A 373 14.69 -18.22 18.19
N LEU A 374 13.37 -18.21 17.97
CA LEU A 374 12.56 -19.42 18.07
C LEU A 374 13.00 -20.52 17.08
N ARG A 375 13.52 -20.13 15.91
CA ARG A 375 14.10 -21.06 14.93
C ARG A 375 15.44 -21.65 15.37
N SER A 376 16.20 -20.99 16.25
CA SER A 376 17.48 -21.51 16.73
C SER A 376 17.36 -22.39 17.99
N VAL A 377 16.28 -22.26 18.77
CA VAL A 377 16.06 -23.07 19.98
C VAL A 377 15.53 -24.48 19.70
N GLY A 378 15.75 -25.40 20.65
CA GLY A 378 15.31 -26.81 20.56
C GLY A 378 13.79 -27.01 20.65
N GLY A 379 13.32 -28.20 20.21
CA GLY A 379 11.90 -28.50 20.05
C GLY A 379 11.03 -28.35 21.31
N ILE A 380 11.58 -28.61 22.51
CA ILE A 380 10.87 -28.44 23.79
C ILE A 380 10.53 -26.96 24.01
N LEU A 381 11.50 -26.07 23.85
CA LEU A 381 11.29 -24.62 24.01
C LEU A 381 10.29 -24.09 22.97
N ARG A 382 10.34 -24.59 21.73
CA ARG A 382 9.35 -24.26 20.70
C ARG A 382 7.93 -24.68 21.09
N ARG A 383 7.75 -25.87 21.68
CA ARG A 383 6.44 -26.34 22.15
C ARG A 383 5.91 -25.47 23.28
N LEU A 384 6.78 -25.09 24.22
CA LEU A 384 6.41 -24.19 25.32
C LEU A 384 6.02 -22.80 24.80
N ALA A 385 6.79 -22.24 23.87
CA ALA A 385 6.48 -20.97 23.22
C ALA A 385 5.12 -21.01 22.50
N PHE A 386 4.87 -22.06 21.71
CA PHE A 386 3.57 -22.26 21.04
C PHE A 386 2.41 -22.33 22.04
N TYR A 387 2.57 -23.08 23.13
CA TYR A 387 1.55 -23.18 24.17
C TYR A 387 1.27 -21.83 24.84
N GLN A 388 2.31 -21.06 25.15
CA GLN A 388 2.16 -19.72 25.71
C GLN A 388 1.48 -18.75 24.75
N MET A 389 1.86 -18.76 23.46
CA MET A 389 1.22 -17.95 22.42
C MET A 389 -0.27 -18.25 22.32
N LYS A 390 -0.64 -19.54 22.22
CA LYS A 390 -2.05 -19.97 22.22
C LYS A 390 -2.81 -19.46 23.44
N ARG A 391 -2.22 -19.59 24.62
CA ARG A 391 -2.84 -19.13 25.87
C ARG A 391 -3.02 -17.61 25.90
N MET A 392 -2.08 -16.83 25.36
CA MET A 392 -2.24 -15.37 25.26
C MET A 392 -3.31 -14.99 24.25
N GLN A 393 -3.33 -15.65 23.09
CA GLN A 393 -4.33 -15.42 22.05
C GLN A 393 -5.77 -15.65 22.58
N HIS A 394 -5.99 -16.74 23.33
CA HIS A 394 -7.29 -17.00 23.98
C HIS A 394 -7.71 -15.94 25.01
N LYS A 395 -6.77 -15.18 25.58
CA LYS A 395 -7.10 -14.11 26.53
C LYS A 395 -7.41 -12.78 25.85
N ILE A 396 -6.84 -12.57 24.66
CA ILE A 396 -6.92 -11.30 23.93
C ILE A 396 -8.12 -11.29 22.99
N PHE A 397 -8.38 -12.42 22.31
CA PHE A 397 -9.43 -12.52 21.31
C PHE A 397 -10.63 -13.28 21.87
N SER A 398 -11.82 -12.72 21.64
CA SER A 398 -13.06 -13.41 22.01
C SER A 398 -13.23 -14.67 21.17
N ASP A 399 -13.75 -15.72 21.80
CA ASP A 399 -13.97 -17.02 21.17
C ASP A 399 -14.98 -16.98 20.01
N ASP A 400 -15.82 -15.94 19.97
CA ASP A 400 -16.84 -15.72 18.94
C ASP A 400 -16.34 -14.91 17.74
N SER A 401 -15.19 -14.22 17.87
CA SER A 401 -14.57 -13.50 16.75
C SER A 401 -14.03 -14.47 15.70
N GLU A 402 -14.04 -14.07 14.42
CA GLU A 402 -13.42 -14.86 13.34
C GLU A 402 -11.93 -15.11 13.61
N ILE A 403 -11.23 -14.10 14.13
CA ILE A 403 -9.84 -14.20 14.55
C ILE A 403 -9.68 -15.27 15.64
N GLY A 404 -10.56 -15.29 16.65
CA GLY A 404 -10.56 -16.31 17.69
C GLY A 404 -10.74 -17.74 17.15
N LYS A 405 -11.58 -17.92 16.13
CA LYS A 405 -11.81 -19.23 15.46
C LYS A 405 -10.58 -19.70 14.68
N VAL A 406 -10.01 -18.84 13.83
CA VAL A 406 -8.78 -19.16 13.07
C VAL A 406 -7.61 -19.46 14.00
N LEU A 407 -7.47 -18.67 15.08
CA LEU A 407 -6.42 -18.89 16.07
C LEU A 407 -6.60 -20.19 16.83
N LYS A 408 -7.81 -20.72 17.03
CA LYS A 408 -8.03 -22.06 17.61
C LYS A 408 -7.52 -23.18 16.70
N GLU A 409 -7.73 -23.07 15.41
CA GLU A 409 -7.38 -24.08 14.40
C GLU A 409 -5.86 -24.16 14.12
N ASN A 410 -5.09 -23.12 14.47
CA ASN A 410 -3.65 -23.11 14.23
C ASN A 410 -2.92 -24.26 14.96
N THR A 411 -2.23 -25.15 14.24
CA THR A 411 -1.58 -26.33 14.84
C THR A 411 -0.10 -26.09 15.14
N TYR A 412 0.51 -26.93 15.99
CA TYR A 412 1.96 -26.87 16.21
C TYR A 412 2.74 -27.14 14.91
N LYS A 413 2.21 -27.96 14.00
CA LYS A 413 2.81 -28.19 12.67
C LYS A 413 2.87 -26.89 11.87
N ASN A 414 1.77 -26.14 11.83
CA ASN A 414 1.68 -24.85 11.13
C ASN A 414 2.64 -23.83 11.75
N PHE A 415 2.75 -23.81 13.09
CA PHE A 415 3.73 -22.99 13.79
C PHE A 415 5.17 -23.34 13.38
N ILE A 416 5.53 -24.63 13.34
CA ILE A 416 6.87 -25.06 12.92
C ILE A 416 7.15 -24.72 11.44
N GLN A 417 6.15 -24.87 10.57
CA GLN A 417 6.29 -24.44 9.18
C GLN A 417 6.50 -22.92 9.07
N SER A 418 5.77 -22.14 9.87
CA SER A 418 5.91 -20.68 9.90
C SER A 418 7.31 -20.27 10.34
N ILE A 419 7.82 -20.72 11.51
CA ILE A 419 9.14 -20.31 12.01
C ILE A 419 10.30 -20.69 11.06
N ASN A 420 10.11 -21.71 10.22
CA ASN A 420 11.10 -22.18 9.25
C ASN A 420 10.95 -21.53 7.87
N SER A 421 10.02 -20.60 7.70
CA SER A 421 9.81 -19.89 6.43
C SER A 421 10.96 -18.91 6.15
N HIS A 422 11.25 -18.70 4.86
CA HIS A 422 12.29 -17.80 4.37
C HIS A 422 12.08 -16.34 4.78
N VAL A 423 10.83 -15.93 5.01
CA VAL A 423 10.50 -14.56 5.45
C VAL A 423 11.16 -14.16 6.77
N TYR A 424 11.63 -15.12 7.56
CA TYR A 424 12.38 -14.86 8.79
C TYR A 424 13.90 -14.92 8.61
N ASP A 425 14.42 -15.22 7.42
CA ASP A 425 15.86 -15.12 7.16
C ASP A 425 16.31 -13.65 7.23
N VAL A 426 17.58 -13.43 7.56
CA VAL A 426 18.17 -12.07 7.60
C VAL A 426 18.15 -11.46 6.20
N SER A 427 18.40 -12.29 5.19
CA SER A 427 18.43 -11.85 3.79
C SER A 427 17.10 -11.26 3.33
N PHE A 428 15.94 -11.74 3.80
CA PHE A 428 14.61 -11.25 3.41
C PHE A 428 14.46 -9.73 3.60
N THR A 429 14.97 -9.21 4.71
CA THR A 429 14.89 -7.79 5.09
C THR A 429 16.10 -6.97 4.68
N GLU A 430 17.29 -7.59 4.57
CA GLU A 430 18.56 -6.85 4.43
C GLU A 430 19.21 -6.97 3.05
N SER A 431 19.01 -8.09 2.35
CA SER A 431 19.64 -8.30 1.06
C SER A 431 18.91 -7.57 -0.05
N ARG A 432 19.66 -6.84 -0.88
CA ARG A 432 19.16 -6.12 -2.04
C ARG A 432 19.16 -7.06 -3.23
N ILE A 433 18.10 -7.08 -4.02
CA ILE A 433 17.95 -8.04 -5.12
C ILE A 433 18.06 -7.31 -6.43
N VAL A 434 18.91 -7.84 -7.32
CA VAL A 434 19.01 -7.38 -8.70
C VAL A 434 18.64 -8.50 -9.66
N SER A 435 17.80 -8.18 -10.65
CA SER A 435 17.43 -9.09 -11.72
C SER A 435 18.30 -8.87 -12.97
N CYS A 436 18.88 -9.93 -13.53
CA CYS A 436 19.51 -9.88 -14.85
C CYS A 436 18.45 -10.15 -15.94
N PRO A 437 18.18 -9.18 -16.84
CA PRO A 437 17.21 -9.37 -17.94
C PRO A 437 17.55 -10.50 -18.91
N ASN A 438 18.83 -10.90 -18.96
CA ASN A 438 19.31 -11.98 -19.83
C ASN A 438 19.28 -13.36 -19.18
N CYS A 439 19.45 -13.44 -17.87
CA CYS A 439 19.59 -14.71 -17.16
C CYS A 439 18.30 -15.13 -16.46
N ARG A 440 17.34 -14.21 -16.29
CA ARG A 440 16.08 -14.53 -15.63
C ARG A 440 15.23 -15.49 -16.46
N ARG A 441 14.50 -16.37 -15.79
CA ARG A 441 13.44 -17.15 -16.43
C ARG A 441 12.35 -16.18 -16.88
N LYS A 442 12.09 -16.14 -18.19
CA LYS A 442 11.09 -15.24 -18.77
C LYS A 442 9.72 -15.92 -18.76
N GLY A 443 8.70 -15.21 -18.31
CA GLY A 443 7.31 -15.62 -18.52
C GLY A 443 6.87 -15.31 -19.94
N VAL A 444 6.05 -16.20 -20.51
CA VAL A 444 5.56 -16.09 -21.88
C VAL A 444 4.04 -15.90 -21.89
N SER A 445 3.32 -16.58 -20.99
CA SER A 445 1.87 -16.56 -20.94
C SER A 445 1.32 -16.81 -19.52
N ILE A 446 0.00 -16.67 -19.36
CA ILE A 446 -0.70 -17.02 -18.12
C ILE A 446 -0.55 -18.51 -17.74
N GLU A 447 -0.29 -19.39 -18.72
CA GLU A 447 -0.13 -20.83 -18.50
C GLU A 447 1.11 -21.16 -17.66
N ASP A 448 2.13 -20.29 -17.67
CA ASP A 448 3.34 -20.48 -16.86
C ASP A 448 3.00 -20.51 -15.35
N PHE A 449 1.96 -19.79 -14.92
CA PHE A 449 1.51 -19.74 -13.52
C PHE A 449 0.75 -20.98 -13.07
N LYS A 450 0.40 -21.90 -13.99
CA LYS A 450 -0.09 -23.24 -13.61
C LYS A 450 1.04 -24.16 -13.16
N ASN A 451 2.29 -23.83 -13.49
CA ASN A 451 3.46 -24.55 -13.02
C ASN A 451 3.89 -24.00 -11.65
N GLU A 452 3.75 -24.82 -10.60
CA GLU A 452 4.15 -24.41 -9.25
C GLU A 452 5.62 -23.97 -9.15
N ASP A 453 6.53 -24.58 -9.91
CA ASP A 453 7.94 -24.19 -9.88
C ASP A 453 8.16 -22.79 -10.43
N PHE A 454 7.35 -22.36 -11.40
CA PHE A 454 7.39 -20.98 -11.89
C PHE A 454 6.92 -19.99 -10.83
N VAL A 455 5.86 -20.34 -10.08
CA VAL A 455 5.36 -19.52 -8.96
C VAL A 455 6.39 -19.50 -7.81
N LYS A 456 7.00 -20.64 -7.47
CA LYS A 456 8.05 -20.73 -6.45
C LYS A 456 9.31 -19.93 -6.84
N ASP A 457 9.69 -19.92 -8.12
CA ASP A 457 10.79 -19.11 -8.65
C ASP A 457 10.53 -17.61 -8.40
N PHE A 458 9.29 -17.14 -8.53
CA PHE A 458 8.91 -15.77 -8.23
C PHE A 458 8.95 -15.47 -6.72
N ILE A 459 8.49 -16.41 -5.90
CA ILE A 459 8.34 -16.18 -4.44
C ILE A 459 9.69 -16.19 -3.72
N LYS A 460 10.64 -17.02 -4.14
CA LYS A 460 11.92 -17.26 -3.45
C LYS A 460 13.08 -16.61 -4.19
N THR A 461 13.03 -15.29 -4.35
CA THR A 461 14.04 -14.54 -5.10
C THR A 461 15.39 -14.43 -4.40
N ASN A 462 15.43 -14.69 -3.08
CA ASN A 462 16.59 -14.46 -2.23
C ASN A 462 16.90 -15.61 -1.25
N SER A 463 16.35 -16.81 -1.49
CA SER A 463 16.69 -17.99 -0.68
C SER A 463 18.22 -18.16 -0.67
N GLU A 464 18.83 -18.08 0.52
CA GLU A 464 20.28 -18.02 0.75
C GLU A 464 21.04 -19.09 -0.05
N VAL A 465 21.48 -18.74 -1.25
CA VAL A 465 22.64 -19.35 -1.88
C VAL A 465 23.71 -18.27 -1.84
N PRO A 466 24.73 -18.41 -0.97
CA PRO A 466 25.85 -17.50 -0.95
C PRO A 466 26.43 -17.39 -2.36
N ILE A 467 26.64 -16.16 -2.85
CA ILE A 467 27.27 -15.89 -4.16
C ILE A 467 28.62 -16.60 -4.32
N GLU A 468 29.26 -16.93 -3.20
CA GLU A 468 30.55 -17.61 -3.13
C GLU A 468 30.47 -19.11 -3.46
N ILE A 469 29.26 -19.67 -3.51
CA ILE A 469 29.00 -20.97 -4.12
C ILE A 469 28.34 -20.67 -5.47
N LEU A 470 29.09 -20.87 -6.56
CA LEU A 470 28.63 -20.89 -7.95
C LEU A 470 27.61 -22.03 -8.18
N ASP A 471 26.60 -22.17 -7.33
CA ASP A 471 25.53 -23.13 -7.53
C ASP A 471 24.53 -22.52 -8.53
N ILE A 472 24.82 -22.76 -9.80
CA ILE A 472 24.01 -23.07 -11.01
C ILE A 472 22.48 -22.78 -10.99
N ASN A 473 21.84 -22.65 -9.85
CA ASN A 473 20.39 -22.51 -9.67
C ASN A 473 19.87 -21.08 -9.44
N ALA A 474 20.72 -20.06 -9.29
CA ALA A 474 20.26 -18.66 -9.32
C ALA A 474 19.86 -18.28 -10.76
N ARG A 475 18.57 -18.47 -11.08
CA ARG A 475 17.93 -18.24 -12.39
C ARG A 475 17.79 -16.73 -12.69
N GLY A 476 18.87 -15.96 -12.57
CA GLY A 476 18.96 -14.55 -12.95
C GLY A 476 18.60 -13.51 -11.89
N PHE A 477 18.37 -13.90 -10.64
CA PHE A 477 18.26 -12.98 -9.50
C PHE A 477 19.54 -13.09 -8.65
N TYR A 478 20.04 -11.97 -8.16
CA TYR A 478 21.28 -11.90 -7.38
C TYR A 478 21.07 -11.07 -6.13
N SER A 479 21.49 -11.63 -5.00
CA SER A 479 21.56 -10.94 -3.71
C SER A 479 22.79 -10.02 -3.67
N ILE A 480 22.62 -8.79 -3.20
CA ILE A 480 23.65 -7.75 -3.14
C ILE A 480 23.68 -7.23 -1.71
N THR A 481 24.87 -7.29 -1.09
CA THR A 481 25.13 -6.71 0.22
C THR A 481 25.16 -5.18 0.14
N GLY A 482 24.96 -4.49 1.27
CA GLY A 482 25.04 -3.03 1.34
C GLY A 482 26.35 -2.46 0.78
N GLU A 483 27.50 -3.00 1.21
CA GLU A 483 28.83 -2.58 0.71
C GLU A 483 28.98 -2.76 -0.81
N LYS A 484 28.39 -3.81 -1.38
CA LYS A 484 28.47 -4.07 -2.82
C LYS A 484 27.55 -3.14 -3.60
N LEU A 485 26.38 -2.82 -3.05
CA LEU A 485 25.48 -1.81 -3.61
C LEU A 485 26.16 -0.44 -3.67
N GLU A 486 26.83 -0.01 -2.59
CA GLU A 486 27.58 1.26 -2.57
C GLU A 486 28.65 1.32 -3.67
N LYS A 487 29.39 0.22 -3.88
CA LYS A 487 30.37 0.09 -4.97
C LYS A 487 29.71 0.18 -6.35
N ILE A 488 28.55 -0.48 -6.54
CA ILE A 488 27.79 -0.44 -7.80
C ILE A 488 27.32 0.99 -8.10
N ILE A 489 26.76 1.67 -7.09
CA ILE A 489 26.27 3.05 -7.22
C ILE A 489 27.42 4.00 -7.54
N THR A 490 28.53 3.91 -6.80
CA THR A 490 29.72 4.75 -7.02
C THR A 490 30.30 4.57 -8.42
N ASN A 491 30.32 3.34 -8.93
CA ASN A 491 30.82 3.04 -10.28
C ASN A 491 29.77 3.28 -11.38
N GLY A 492 28.51 3.48 -11.02
CA GLY A 492 27.37 3.61 -11.94
C GLY A 492 27.12 2.38 -12.81
N LYS A 493 27.60 1.19 -12.41
CA LYS A 493 27.58 -0.02 -13.24
C LYS A 493 27.43 -1.29 -12.42
N TRP A 494 26.69 -2.25 -12.97
CA TRP A 494 26.60 -3.61 -12.46
C TRP A 494 26.87 -4.62 -13.57
N SER A 495 27.73 -5.60 -13.28
CA SER A 495 28.02 -6.70 -14.20
C SER A 495 27.39 -7.99 -13.67
N CYS A 496 26.56 -8.62 -14.50
CA CYS A 496 25.95 -9.90 -14.16
C CYS A 496 27.04 -10.98 -14.03
N PRO A 497 27.15 -11.69 -12.90
CA PRO A 497 28.22 -12.67 -12.70
C PRO A 497 28.06 -13.94 -13.55
N ARG A 498 26.88 -14.16 -14.18
CA ARG A 498 26.61 -15.34 -15.03
C ARG A 498 26.86 -15.08 -16.51
N CYS A 499 26.32 -13.99 -17.06
CA CYS A 499 26.43 -13.69 -18.49
C CYS A 499 27.47 -12.62 -18.82
N ASN A 500 28.14 -12.05 -17.81
CA ASN A 500 29.14 -10.99 -17.93
C ASN A 500 28.66 -9.71 -18.63
N LYS A 501 27.36 -9.59 -18.91
CA LYS A 501 26.79 -8.35 -19.45
C LYS A 501 26.83 -7.29 -18.36
N THR A 502 27.30 -6.11 -18.74
CA THR A 502 27.35 -4.93 -17.88
C THR A 502 26.20 -4.01 -18.21
N PHE A 503 25.55 -3.52 -17.18
CA PHE A 503 24.41 -2.61 -17.24
C PHE A 503 24.76 -1.31 -16.51
N SER A 504 24.18 -0.21 -16.95
CA SER A 504 24.36 1.07 -16.25
C SER A 504 23.38 1.15 -15.09
N VAL A 505 23.82 1.68 -13.95
CA VAL A 505 22.99 1.84 -12.76
C VAL A 505 22.86 3.32 -12.45
N VAL A 506 21.62 3.79 -12.30
CA VAL A 506 21.30 5.20 -12.02
C VAL A 506 20.57 5.29 -10.70
N TYR A 507 21.04 6.15 -9.80
CA TYR A 507 20.31 6.55 -8.59
C TYR A 507 19.48 7.81 -8.89
N ARG A 508 18.18 7.78 -8.59
CA ARG A 508 17.28 8.92 -8.78
C ARG A 508 17.18 9.75 -7.50
N GLU A 509 18.06 10.74 -7.35
CA GLU A 509 18.11 11.62 -6.16
C GLU A 509 16.81 12.41 -5.91
N ASN A 510 16.13 12.80 -6.99
CA ASN A 510 14.90 13.60 -6.96
C ASN A 510 13.62 12.78 -6.75
N ASN A 511 13.72 11.54 -6.27
CA ASN A 511 12.53 10.77 -5.94
C ASN A 511 11.93 11.22 -4.59
N ASN A 512 10.70 11.71 -4.62
CA ASN A 512 9.93 12.12 -3.43
C ASN A 512 8.96 11.00 -2.98
N GLN A 513 9.41 9.74 -2.99
CA GLN A 513 8.64 8.63 -2.46
C GLN A 513 9.04 8.37 -1.00
N TYR A 514 8.01 8.26 -0.18
CA TYR A 514 8.15 7.99 1.24
C TYR A 514 7.45 6.68 1.61
N ARG A 515 7.94 6.03 2.66
CA ARG A 515 7.27 4.92 3.34
C ARG A 515 6.95 5.36 4.76
N TRP A 516 5.72 5.13 5.19
CA TRP A 516 5.30 5.32 6.57
C TRP A 516 5.47 4.03 7.35
N TRP A 517 6.00 4.14 8.57
CA TRP A 517 6.17 3.05 9.51
C TRP A 517 5.20 3.26 10.69
N PRO A 518 4.07 2.54 10.73
CA PRO A 518 3.06 2.74 11.77
C PRO A 518 3.64 2.51 13.15
N LEU A 519 3.37 3.44 14.07
CA LEU A 519 3.71 3.27 15.47
C LEU A 519 2.92 2.11 16.09
N ARG A 520 3.60 1.27 16.86
CA ARG A 520 2.98 0.18 17.63
C ARG A 520 3.15 0.45 19.12
N VAL A 521 2.04 0.74 19.81
CA VAL A 521 2.05 1.06 21.25
C VAL A 521 3.01 2.23 21.56
N GLY A 522 2.98 3.27 20.72
CA GLY A 522 3.86 4.44 20.84
C GLY A 522 5.32 4.21 20.45
N GLN A 523 5.69 3.02 19.96
CA GLN A 523 7.06 2.72 19.52
C GLN A 523 7.21 2.84 18.01
N ARG A 524 8.31 3.46 17.59
CA ARG A 524 8.72 3.56 16.18
C ARG A 524 9.16 2.20 15.65
N THR A 525 8.64 1.83 14.48
CA THR A 525 8.81 0.48 13.90
C THR A 525 9.69 0.46 12.65
N GLY A 526 10.06 1.62 12.12
CA GLY A 526 10.96 1.71 10.98
C GLY A 526 12.41 1.41 11.33
N PRO A 527 13.25 1.15 10.31
CA PRO A 527 14.69 0.98 10.48
C PRO A 527 15.28 2.20 11.19
N ASP A 528 16.21 1.96 12.12
CA ASP A 528 16.83 3.00 12.97
C ASP A 528 15.83 3.87 13.75
N GLY A 529 14.61 3.38 13.96
CA GLY A 529 13.57 4.11 14.69
C GLY A 529 13.02 5.31 13.93
N VAL A 530 12.92 5.23 12.60
CA VAL A 530 12.22 6.24 11.78
C VAL A 530 10.72 5.95 11.67
N ILE A 531 9.92 6.99 11.42
CA ILE A 531 8.47 6.88 11.11
C ILE A 531 8.21 7.11 9.63
N ILE A 532 9.03 7.95 9.01
CA ILE A 532 9.00 8.19 7.57
C ILE A 532 10.38 7.88 7.03
N GLU A 533 10.42 6.99 6.04
CA GLU A 533 11.61 6.60 5.33
C GLU A 533 11.53 7.12 3.90
N LYS A 534 12.54 7.86 3.44
CA LYS A 534 12.67 8.21 2.01
C LYS A 534 13.17 6.97 1.26
N ILE A 535 12.44 6.56 0.23
CA ILE A 535 12.76 5.33 -0.51
C ILE A 535 13.82 5.63 -1.57
N PRO A 536 15.01 5.01 -1.49
CA PRO A 536 16.00 5.15 -2.54
C PRO A 536 15.53 4.40 -3.79
N VAL A 537 15.80 5.00 -4.95
CA VAL A 537 15.35 4.47 -6.24
C VAL A 537 16.53 4.29 -7.18
N TYR A 538 16.65 3.06 -7.68
CA TYR A 538 17.72 2.63 -8.55
C TYR A 538 17.16 2.03 -9.84
N GLU A 539 17.72 2.41 -10.97
CA GLU A 539 17.35 1.88 -12.27
C GLU A 539 18.54 1.20 -12.93
N ILE A 540 18.28 0.09 -13.63
CA ILE A 540 19.25 -0.59 -14.48
C ILE A 540 18.87 -0.29 -15.94
N LEU A 541 19.80 0.31 -16.68
CA LEU A 541 19.66 0.69 -18.10
C LEU A 541 20.42 -0.27 -19.03
#